data_AF-A0A319DNE4-F1
#
_entry.id   AF-A0A319DNE4-F1
#
_cell.length_a   1.000
_cell.length_b   1.000
_cell.length_c   1.000
_cell.angle_alpha   90.00
_cell.angle_beta   90.00
_cell.angle_gamma   90.00
#
_symmetry.space_group_name_H-M   'P 1'
#
loop_
_entity.id
_entity.type
_entity.pdbx_description
1 polymer ?
#
loop_
_entity_poly.entity_id
_entity_poly.type
_entity_poly.pdbx_seq_one_letter_code
_entity_poly.pdbx_strand_id
1 'polypeptide(L)' 'MNFYHEIVEPETVPIEGPEILGYKAARLAGPTIIQEYHVMIQEDLEYSYLTTGLGIMLLRVPND' A
#
# COMPACT_ATOMS: atom_id res chain seq x y z
N MET A 1 -11.60 -5.35 2.35
CA MET A 1 -10.30 -5.92 1.93
C MET A 1 -9.42 -6.03 3.16
N ASN A 2 -9.20 -7.26 3.62
CA ASN A 2 -8.17 -7.55 4.59
C ASN A 2 -6.84 -7.62 3.84
N PHE A 3 -6.10 -6.51 3.82
CA PHE A 3 -4.86 -6.44 3.04
C PHE A 3 -3.86 -7.54 3.39
N TYR A 4 -3.78 -7.92 4.67
CA TYR A 4 -2.88 -8.98 5.09
C TYR A 4 -3.28 -10.33 4.50
N HIS A 5 -4.51 -10.80 4.75
CA HIS A 5 -4.96 -12.12 4.26
C HIS A 5 -5.30 -12.17 2.76
N GLU A 6 -5.51 -11.03 2.10
CA GLU A 6 -5.84 -11.02 0.67
C GLU A 6 -4.64 -10.71 -0.22
N ILE A 7 -3.62 -9.99 0.28
CA ILE A 7 -2.47 -9.54 -0.51
C ILE A 7 -1.13 -9.96 0.05
N VAL A 8 -0.91 -9.93 1.36
CA VAL A 8 0.39 -10.26 1.97
C VAL A 8 0.55 -11.78 2.07
N GLU A 9 -0.43 -12.43 2.68
CA GLU A 9 -0.49 -13.86 2.96
C GLU A 9 -1.84 -14.44 2.47
N PRO A 10 -2.07 -14.48 1.15
CA PRO A 10 -3.26 -15.10 0.60
C PRO A 10 -3.17 -16.62 0.63
N GLU A 11 -4.31 -17.28 0.90
CA GLU A 11 -4.44 -18.74 0.79
C GLU A 11 -4.22 -19.22 -0.66
N THR A 12 -4.62 -18.41 -1.64
CA THR A 12 -4.41 -18.69 -3.07
C THR A 12 -4.01 -17.42 -3.82
N VAL A 13 -3.06 -17.55 -4.76
CA VAL A 13 -2.63 -16.42 -5.61
C VAL A 13 -3.34 -16.52 -6.96
N PRO A 14 -4.03 -15.46 -7.42
CA PRO A 14 -4.66 -15.47 -8.73
C PRO A 14 -3.61 -15.56 -9.84
N ILE A 15 -3.77 -16.54 -10.73
CA ILE A 15 -2.85 -16.82 -11.85
C ILE A 15 -3.40 -16.39 -13.21
N GLU A 16 -4.72 -16.20 -13.32
CA GLU A 16 -5.42 -15.82 -14.55
C GLU A 16 -6.59 -14.89 -14.22
N GLY A 17 -7.21 -14.32 -15.26
CA GLY A 17 -8.36 -13.44 -15.12
C GLY A 17 -8.02 -11.99 -14.78
N PRO A 18 -9.03 -11.10 -14.70
CA PRO A 18 -8.85 -9.70 -14.36
C PRO A 18 -8.31 -9.49 -12.93
N GLU A 19 -8.48 -10.46 -12.04
CA GLU A 19 -8.06 -10.39 -10.65
C GLU A 19 -6.53 -10.29 -10.50
N ILE A 20 -5.76 -10.85 -11.44
CA ILE A 20 -4.29 -10.80 -11.38
C ILE A 20 -3.74 -9.38 -11.42
N LEU A 21 -4.40 -8.48 -12.16
CA LEU A 21 -3.97 -7.08 -12.29
C LEU A 21 -4.19 -6.33 -10.99
N GLY A 22 -5.38 -6.49 -10.39
CA GLY A 22 -5.70 -5.91 -9.08
C GLY A 22 -4.80 -6.42 -7.98
N TYR A 23 -4.58 -7.75 -7.93
CA TYR A 23 -3.67 -8.38 -6.98
C TYR A 23 -2.25 -7.83 -7.10
N LYS A 24 -1.70 -7.76 -8.32
CA LYS A 24 -0.35 -7.21 -8.57
C LYS A 24 -0.24 -5.74 -8.17
N ALA A 25 -1.24 -4.93 -8.53
CA ALA A 25 -1.27 -3.52 -8.18
C ALA A 25 -1.27 -3.33 -6.64
N ALA A 26 -2.11 -4.07 -5.92
CA ALA A 26 -2.17 -4.01 -4.46
C ALA A 26 -0.90 -4.54 -3.79
N ARG A 27 -0.33 -5.65 -4.30
CA ARG A 27 0.93 -6.25 -3.83
C ARG A 27 2.13 -5.31 -4.02
N LEU A 28 2.10 -4.45 -5.05
CA LEU A 28 3.11 -3.42 -5.27
C LEU A 28 2.88 -2.17 -4.41
N ALA A 29 1.66 -1.63 -4.40
CA ALA A 29 1.38 -0.36 -3.73
C ALA A 29 1.40 -0.47 -2.19
N GLY A 30 0.91 -1.58 -1.63
CA GLY A 30 0.79 -1.74 -0.19
C GLY A 30 2.12 -1.68 0.58
N PRO A 31 3.16 -2.44 0.18
CA PRO A 31 4.48 -2.32 0.81
C PRO A 31 5.09 -0.92 0.69
N THR A 32 4.86 -0.21 -0.41
CA THR A 32 5.31 1.18 -0.57
C THR A 32 4.63 2.12 0.43
N ILE A 33 3.32 1.98 0.63
CA ILE A 33 2.58 2.75 1.63
C ILE A 33 3.12 2.47 3.04
N ILE A 34 3.38 1.21 3.38
CA ILE A 34 3.95 0.84 4.70
C ILE A 34 5.34 1.43 4.89
N GLN A 35 6.21 1.38 3.87
CA GLN A 35 7.55 1.97 3.93
C GLN A 35 7.50 3.48 4.12
N GLU A 36 6.59 4.17 3.42
CA GLU A 36 6.41 5.61 3.58
C GLU A 36 5.93 5.95 5.00
N TYR A 37 4.94 5.22 5.53
CA TYR A 37 4.52 5.39 6.92
C TYR A 37 5.65 5.14 7.93
N HIS A 38 6.52 4.16 7.66
CA HIS A 38 7.68 3.90 8.51
C HIS A 38 8.61 5.12 8.58
N VAL A 39 8.93 5.74 7.44
CA VAL A 39 9.73 6.97 7.38
C VAL A 39 9.01 8.12 8.07
N MET A 40 7.71 8.30 7.80
CA MET A 40 6.91 9.36 8.42
C MET A 40 6.94 9.29 9.94
N ILE A 41 6.83 8.09 10.52
CA ILE A 41 6.89 7.89 11.98
C ILE A 41 8.30 8.11 12.53
N GLN A 42 9.34 7.65 11.82
CA GLN A 42 10.72 7.79 12.29
C GLN A 42 11.22 9.24 12.29
N GLU A 43 10.80 10.01 11.28
CA GLU A 43 11.25 11.38 11.05
C GLU A 43 10.26 12.43 11.56
N ASP A 44 9.21 12.02 12.29
CA ASP A 44 8.17 12.90 12.85
C ASP A 44 7.46 13.76 11.78
N LEU A 45 7.14 13.15 10.63
CA LEU A 45 6.46 13.79 9.51
C LEU A 45 4.96 13.54 9.56
N GLU A 46 4.17 14.56 9.90
CA GLU A 46 2.70 14.45 9.96
C GLU A 46 2.08 14.17 8.58
N TYR A 47 2.66 14.70 7.51
CA TYR A 47 2.11 14.62 6.15
C TYR A 47 3.16 14.14 5.13
N SER A 48 2.72 13.28 4.21
CA SER A 48 3.49 12.91 3.02
C SER A 48 2.53 12.57 1.88
N TYR A 49 3.08 12.21 0.72
CA TYR A 49 2.30 11.72 -0.41
C TYR A 49 3.09 10.70 -1.22
N LEU A 50 2.35 9.80 -1.88
CA LEU A 50 2.89 8.88 -2.87
C LEU A 50 2.29 9.17 -4.23
N THR A 51 3.11 9.05 -5.27
CA THR A 51 2.66 9.09 -6.67
C THR A 51 2.79 7.72 -7.31
N THR A 52 1.75 7.28 -8.00
CA THR A 52 1.74 6.00 -8.73
C THR A 52 1.92 6.21 -10.24
N GLY A 53 2.18 7.45 -10.67
CA GLY A 53 2.12 7.86 -12.08
C GLY A 53 0.70 8.01 -12.63
N LEU A 54 -0.30 7.39 -12.00
CA LEU A 54 -1.73 7.54 -12.33
C LEU A 54 -2.44 8.55 -11.41
N GLY A 55 -1.97 8.68 -10.16
CA GLY A 55 -2.56 9.58 -9.19
C GLY A 55 -1.66 9.84 -7.99
N ILE A 56 -2.17 10.68 -7.08
CA ILE A 56 -1.49 11.08 -5.84
C ILE A 56 -2.31 10.54 -4.67
N MET A 57 -1.64 9.86 -3.75
CA MET A 57 -2.20 9.40 -2.48
C MET A 57 -1.63 10.28 -1.36
N LEU A 58 -2.49 11.02 -0.67
CA LEU A 58 -2.12 11.84 0.47
C LEU A 58 -2.12 10.97 1.73
N LEU A 59 -1.04 11.05 2.51
CA LEU A 59 -0.85 10.27 3.73
C LEU A 59 -0.77 11.22 4.93
N ARG A 60 -1.24 10.72 6.08
CA ARG A 60 -1.19 11.45 7.33
C ARG A 60 -0.93 10.51 8.50
N VAL A 61 0.06 10.85 9.32
CA VAL A 61 0.24 10.28 10.66
C VAL A 61 -0.30 11.31 11.65
N PRO A 62 -1.34 11.01 12.44
CA PRO A 62 -1.81 11.93 13.46
C PRO A 62 -0.74 12.12 14.54
N ASN A 63 -0.46 13.37 14.88
CA ASN A 63 0.34 13.71 16.04
C ASN A 63 -0.63 13.91 17.21
N ASP A 64 -0.75 12.89 18.08
CA ASP A 64 -1.52 12.94 19.32
C ASP A 64 -0.63 13.31 20.51
#